data_AF-A0A954PFK2-F1
#
_entry.id   AF-A0A954PFK2-F1
#
_cell.length_a   1.000
_cell.length_b   1.000
_cell.length_c   1.000
_cell.angle_alpha   90.00
_cell.angle_beta   90.00
_cell.angle_gamma   90.00
#
_symmetry.space_group_name_H-M   'P 1'
#
loop_
_entity.id
_entity.type
_entity.pdbx_description
1 polymer ?
#
loop_
_entity_poly.entity_id
_entity_poly.type
_entity_poly.pdbx_seq_one_letter_code
_entity_poly.pdbx_strand_id
1 'polypeptide(L)'
;MEREDIHRHYSWQFKAGRVVDNSVPDSWLSAISSLCTNVDVLIQGELREGFHWLDIKEKHGMLSVSYAAPGALTDAIDALVDAADTACRQDGGQPISQRTY
;
A
#
# COMPACT_ATOMS: atom_id res chain seq x y z
N MET A 1 -7.74 10.83 -5.02
CA MET A 1 -7.52 9.48 -5.55
C MET A 1 -8.34 8.56 -4.69
N GLU A 2 -9.24 7.78 -5.28
CA GLU A 2 -10.18 6.96 -4.53
C GLU A 2 -9.66 5.53 -4.39
N ARG A 3 -10.14 4.80 -3.38
CA ARG A 3 -9.71 3.41 -3.16
C ARG A 3 -10.05 2.50 -4.35
N GLU A 4 -11.16 2.80 -5.03
CA GLU A 4 -11.57 2.12 -6.26
C GLU A 4 -10.60 2.36 -7.43
N ASP A 5 -9.98 3.55 -7.51
CA ASP A 5 -8.97 3.84 -8.54
C ASP A 5 -7.74 2.97 -8.39
N ILE A 6 -7.28 2.76 -7.15
CA ILE A 6 -6.13 1.89 -6.82
C ILE A 6 -6.43 0.45 -7.25
N HIS A 7 -7.61 -0.05 -6.89
CA HIS A 7 -8.00 -1.41 -7.27
C HIS A 7 -8.16 -1.57 -8.79
N ARG A 8 -8.64 -0.54 -9.50
CA ARG A 8 -8.78 -0.58 -10.97
C ARG A 8 -7.42 -0.51 -11.69
N HIS A 9 -6.52 0.38 -11.25
CA HIS A 9 -5.20 0.53 -11.88
C HIS A 9 -4.27 -0.65 -11.60
N TYR A 10 -4.32 -1.19 -10.38
CA TYR A 10 -3.43 -2.24 -9.92
C TYR A 10 -4.17 -3.56 -9.74
N SER A 11 -5.22 -3.80 -10.53
CA SER A 11 -6.11 -4.96 -10.37
C SER A 11 -5.38 -6.29 -10.43
N TRP A 12 -4.28 -6.38 -11.17
CA TRP A 12 -3.46 -7.59 -11.26
C TRP A 12 -2.72 -7.90 -9.95
N GLN A 13 -2.43 -6.89 -9.13
CA GLN A 13 -1.79 -7.06 -7.82
C GLN A 13 -2.78 -7.59 -6.78
N PHE A 14 -4.09 -7.49 -7.00
CA PHE A 14 -5.11 -7.97 -6.09
C PHE A 14 -5.74 -9.27 -6.61
N LYS A 15 -5.73 -10.33 -5.79
CA LYS A 15 -6.50 -11.53 -6.14
C LYS A 15 -8.00 -11.24 -6.09
N ALA A 16 -8.78 -11.96 -6.90
CA ALA A 16 -10.23 -11.79 -7.00
C ALA A 16 -10.91 -11.66 -5.62
N GLY A 17 -11.56 -10.52 -5.37
CA GLY A 17 -12.28 -10.21 -4.13
C GLY A 17 -11.42 -9.64 -2.99
N ARG A 18 -10.12 -9.45 -3.19
CA ARG A 18 -9.24 -8.73 -2.25
C ARG A 18 -9.15 -7.27 -2.66
N VAL A 19 -9.32 -6.38 -1.69
CA VAL A 19 -9.21 -4.93 -1.85
C VAL A 19 -8.45 -4.37 -0.67
N VAL A 20 -8.02 -3.11 -0.78
CA VAL A 20 -7.57 -2.35 0.39
C VAL A 20 -8.71 -2.31 1.41
N ASP A 21 -8.43 -2.71 2.65
CA ASP A 21 -9.45 -2.86 3.67
C ASP A 21 -10.09 -1.53 4.05
N ASN A 22 -11.35 -1.57 4.52
CA ASN A 22 -12.06 -0.38 4.96
C ASN A 22 -11.45 0.31 6.17
N SER A 23 -10.60 -0.39 6.93
CA SER A 23 -9.86 0.17 8.06
C SER A 23 -8.82 1.20 7.63
N VAL A 24 -8.38 1.19 6.36
CA VAL A 24 -7.38 2.16 5.88
C VAL A 24 -8.00 3.55 5.73
N PRO A 25 -7.50 4.58 6.41
CA PRO A 25 -8.03 5.94 6.26
C PRO A 25 -7.76 6.52 4.87
N ASP A 26 -8.63 7.40 4.39
CA ASP A 26 -8.52 8.00 3.05
C ASP A 26 -7.22 8.80 2.85
N SER A 27 -6.68 9.38 3.93
CA SER A 27 -5.38 10.06 3.94
C SER A 27 -4.24 9.14 3.49
N TRP A 28 -4.33 7.85 3.77
CA TRP A 28 -3.29 6.86 3.42
C TRP A 28 -3.42 6.35 1.98
N LEU A 29 -4.51 6.65 1.28
CA LEU A 29 -4.71 6.18 -0.11
C LEU A 29 -3.62 6.69 -1.05
N SER A 30 -3.09 7.90 -0.82
CA SER A 30 -1.98 8.44 -1.61
C SER A 30 -0.69 7.62 -1.41
N ALA A 31 -0.37 7.28 -0.16
CA ALA A 31 0.79 6.45 0.18
C ALA A 31 0.63 5.02 -0.35
N ILE A 32 -0.56 4.42 -0.23
CA ILE A 32 -0.86 3.09 -0.75
C ILE A 32 -0.84 3.07 -2.27
N SER A 33 -1.33 4.10 -2.94
CA SER A 33 -1.20 4.19 -4.39
C SER A 33 0.27 4.25 -4.79
N SER A 34 1.09 5.03 -4.08
CA SER A 34 2.52 5.14 -4.36
C SER A 34 3.24 3.80 -4.15
N LEU A 35 2.85 3.05 -3.11
CA LEU A 35 3.28 1.66 -2.89
C LEU A 35 2.94 0.78 -4.10
N CYS A 36 1.68 0.79 -4.53
CA CYS A 36 1.24 -0.04 -5.67
C CYS A 36 1.96 0.35 -6.97
N THR A 37 2.20 1.64 -7.20
CA THR A 37 2.99 2.13 -8.34
C THR A 37 4.42 1.59 -8.30
N ASN A 38 5.10 1.69 -7.16
CA ASN A 38 6.48 1.24 -7.01
C ASN A 38 6.60 -0.28 -7.20
N VAL A 39 5.63 -1.03 -6.68
CA VAL A 39 5.53 -2.48 -6.90
C VAL A 39 5.25 -2.80 -8.37
N ASP A 40 4.44 -2.01 -9.06
CA ASP A 40 4.19 -2.18 -10.50
C ASP A 40 5.46 -1.98 -11.35
N VAL A 41 6.27 -1.00 -10.98
CA VAL A 41 7.56 -0.75 -11.62
C VAL A 41 8.57 -1.85 -11.30
N LEU A 42 8.57 -2.36 -10.06
CA LEU A 42 9.49 -3.42 -9.61
C LEU A 42 9.15 -4.78 -10.24
N ILE A 43 7.87 -5.10 -10.37
CA ILE A 43 7.40 -6.43 -10.78
C ILE A 43 6.82 -6.36 -12.19
N GLN A 44 7.65 -6.74 -13.16
CA GLN A 44 7.29 -6.74 -14.57
C GLN A 44 7.32 -8.15 -15.18
N GLY A 45 6.53 -8.36 -16.23
CA GLY A 45 6.50 -9.62 -16.98
C GLY A 45 6.02 -10.82 -16.16
N GLU A 46 6.72 -11.95 -16.27
CA GLU A 46 6.36 -13.24 -15.67
C GLU A 46 6.35 -13.22 -14.12
N LEU A 47 7.01 -12.24 -13.51
CA LEU A 47 7.02 -12.08 -12.05
C LEU A 47 5.66 -11.65 -11.49
N ARG A 48 4.78 -11.10 -12.34
CA ARG A 48 3.43 -10.66 -11.95
C ARG A 48 2.56 -11.81 -11.45
N GLU A 49 2.75 -13.01 -11.99
CA GLU A 49 1.98 -14.21 -11.56
C GLU A 49 2.42 -14.69 -10.17
N GLY A 50 3.66 -14.41 -9.80
CA GLY A 50 4.22 -14.75 -8.49
C GLY A 50 3.86 -13.76 -7.39
N PHE A 51 3.31 -12.58 -7.74
CA PHE A 51 3.00 -11.52 -6.79
C PHE A 51 1.51 -11.26 -6.64
N HIS A 52 1.03 -11.14 -5.39
CA HIS A 52 -0.29 -10.58 -5.10
C HIS A 52 -0.42 -10.11 -3.65
N TRP A 53 -1.12 -9.01 -3.46
CA TRP A 53 -1.59 -8.54 -2.15
C TRP A 53 -2.63 -9.51 -1.60
N LEU A 54 -2.41 -9.95 -0.36
CA LEU A 54 -3.33 -10.78 0.41
C LEU A 54 -4.24 -9.91 1.28
N ASP A 55 -3.66 -8.90 1.93
CA ASP A 55 -4.34 -8.03 2.86
C ASP A 55 -3.59 -6.69 2.96
N ILE A 56 -4.30 -5.57 2.85
CA ILE A 56 -3.76 -4.24 3.14
C ILE A 56 -4.72 -3.58 4.11
N LYS A 57 -4.29 -3.41 5.36
CA LYS A 57 -5.11 -2.82 6.41
C LYS A 57 -4.31 -1.87 7.29
N GLU A 58 -5.02 -0.99 7.96
CA GLU A 58 -4.46 -0.22 9.07
C GLU A 58 -4.59 -1.04 10.35
N LYS A 59 -3.53 -1.07 11.17
CA LYS A 59 -3.54 -1.70 12.49
C LYS A 59 -2.75 -0.86 13.49
N HIS A 60 -3.45 -0.24 14.44
CA HIS A 60 -2.87 0.58 15.53
C HIS A 60 -2.03 1.78 15.04
N GLY A 61 -2.45 2.46 13.98
CA GLY A 61 -1.72 3.56 13.35
C GLY A 61 -0.55 3.10 12.49
N MET A 62 -0.46 1.81 12.16
CA MET A 62 0.58 1.23 11.30
C MET A 62 -0.03 0.60 10.05
N LEU A 63 0.69 0.66 8.94
CA LEU A 63 0.31 -0.03 7.72
C LEU A 63 0.66 -1.52 7.86
N SER A 64 -0.36 -2.37 7.95
CA SER A 64 -0.21 -3.82 8.00
C SER A 64 -0.53 -4.42 6.65
N VAL A 65 0.51 -4.91 5.98
CA VAL A 65 0.40 -5.50 4.64
C VAL A 65 0.76 -6.98 4.69
N SER A 66 0.02 -7.79 3.96
CA SER A 66 0.33 -9.20 3.70
C SER A 66 0.32 -9.40 2.19
N TYR A 67 1.34 -10.10 1.69
CA TYR A 67 1.51 -10.33 0.27
C TYR A 67 2.17 -11.70 0.03
N ALA A 68 1.99 -12.21 -1.17
CA ALA A 68 2.76 -13.33 -1.69
C ALA A 68 3.69 -12.78 -2.77
N ALA A 69 4.96 -13.16 -2.73
CA ALA A 69 5.97 -12.78 -3.72
C ALA A 69 7.00 -13.90 -3.90
N PRO A 70 7.71 -13.93 -5.04
CA PRO A 70 8.93 -14.72 -5.16
C PRO A 70 9.98 -14.25 -4.14
N GLY A 71 10.66 -15.17 -3.47
CA GLY A 71 11.61 -14.84 -2.38
C GLY A 71 12.80 -13.95 -2.79
N ALA A 72 13.06 -13.78 -4.09
CA ALA A 72 14.06 -12.83 -4.58
C ALA A 72 13.59 -11.36 -4.50
N LEU A 73 12.28 -11.12 -4.40
CA LEU A 73 11.67 -9.78 -4.38
C LEU A 73 11.14 -9.38 -3.01
N THR A 74 11.05 -10.31 -2.05
CA THR A 74 10.52 -10.06 -0.71
C THR A 74 11.25 -8.91 -0.02
N ASP A 75 12.57 -8.85 -0.08
CA ASP A 75 13.35 -7.78 0.57
C ASP A 75 13.03 -6.38 -0.02
N ALA A 76 12.91 -6.31 -1.35
CA ALA A 76 12.56 -5.08 -2.05
C ALA A 76 11.11 -4.65 -1.78
N ILE A 77 10.18 -5.59 -1.71
CA ILE A 77 8.78 -5.31 -1.38
C ILE A 77 8.64 -4.87 0.08
N ASP A 78 9.34 -5.52 1.02
CA ASP A 78 9.38 -5.10 2.43
C ASP A 78 9.91 -3.67 2.57
N ALA A 79 10.97 -3.31 1.84
CA ALA A 79 11.47 -1.93 1.84
C ALA A 79 10.44 -0.91 1.32
N LEU A 80 9.66 -1.28 0.29
CA LEU A 80 8.57 -0.43 -0.21
C LEU A 80 7.42 -0.32 0.80
N VAL A 81 7.09 -1.41 1.49
CA VAL A 81 6.06 -1.43 2.54
C VAL A 81 6.48 -0.57 3.73
N ASP A 82 7.73 -0.65 4.16
CA ASP A 82 8.27 0.19 5.25
C ASP A 82 8.26 1.68 4.88
N ALA A 83 8.63 2.02 3.64
CA ALA A 83 8.51 3.38 3.12
C ALA A 83 7.06 3.88 3.10
N ALA A 84 6.12 3.01 2.71
CA ALA A 84 4.69 3.33 2.70
C ALA A 84 4.13 3.47 4.13
N ASP A 85 4.51 2.61 5.07
CA ASP A 85 4.16 2.73 6.48
C ASP A 85 4.67 4.04 7.07
N THR A 86 5.92 4.41 6.77
CA THR A 86 6.49 5.70 7.19
C THR A 86 5.68 6.88 6.64
N ALA A 87 5.32 6.84 5.35
CA ALA A 87 4.48 7.87 4.73
C ALA A 87 3.08 7.93 5.37
N CYS A 88 2.44 6.79 5.59
CA CYS A 88 1.16 6.67 6.29
C CYS A 88 1.21 7.28 7.70
N ARG A 89 2.29 7.04 8.45
CA ARG A 89 2.49 7.63 9.79
C ARG A 89 2.74 9.13 9.74
N GLN A 90 3.39 9.63 8.71
CA GLN A 90 3.58 11.07 8.51
C GLN A 90 2.27 11.76 8.14
N ASP A 91 1.43 11.14 7.31
CA ASP A 91 0.14 11.68 6.87
C ASP A 91 -0.94 11.56 7.98
N GLY A 92 -0.91 10.48 8.77
CA GLY A 92 -1.73 10.32 9.97
C GLY A 92 -1.22 11.08 11.20
N GLY A 93 -0.05 11.72 11.08
CA GLY A 93 0.72 12.32 12.16
C GLY A 93 0.86 13.83 12.06
N GLN A 94 -0.07 14.53 11.40
CA GLN A 94 -0.12 15.99 11.55
C GLN A 94 -0.95 16.34 12.79
N PRO A 95 -0.33 16.71 13.94
CA PRO A 95 -1.06 17.54 14.87
C PRO A 95 -1.47 18.80 14.12
N ILE A 96 -2.76 19.05 14.04
CA ILE A 96 -3.33 20.37 13.76
C ILE A 96 -2.83 21.37 14.81
N SER A 97 -1.57 21.79 14.71
CA SER A 97 -1.00 22.81 15.58
C SER A 97 -0.39 23.91 14.72
N GLN A 98 -1.27 24.60 13.98
CA GLN A 98 -1.02 25.97 13.58
C GLN A 98 -2.33 26.69 13.25
N ARG A 99 -3.01 27.17 14.30
CA ARG A 99 -3.57 28.54 14.34
C ARG A 99 -4.32 28.78 15.64
N THR A 100 -3.68 29.47 16.58
CA THR A 100 -4.38 30.34 17.51
C THR A 100 -3.48 31.55 17.81
N TYR A 101 -3.93 32.70 17.28
CA TYR A 101 -3.64 34.11 17.59
C TYR A 101 -2.19 34.62 17.60
#